data_AF-S9QZV0-F1
#
_entry.id   AF-S9QZV0-F1
#
_cell.length_a   1.000
_cell.length_b   1.000
_cell.length_c   1.000
_cell.angle_alpha   90.00
_cell.angle_beta   90.00
_cell.angle_gamma   90.00
#
_symmetry.space_group_name_H-M   'P 1'
#
loop_
_entity.id
_entity.type
_entity.pdbx_description
1 polymer ?
#
loop_
_entity_poly.entity_id
_entity_poly.type
_entity_poly.pdbx_seq_one_letter_code
_entity_poly.pdbx_strand_id
1 'polypeptide(L)' 'MRVICPNCGAQYEVPPEAIPEQGRDVQCSACGHVWFEGGRAAPTAAAAAATAAPAPEPGPD' A
#
# COMPACT_ATOMS: atom_id res chain seq x y z
N MET A 1 3.14 -12.40 -5.06
CA MET A 1 2.91 -11.16 -4.28
C MET A 1 1.88 -10.31 -4.99
N ARG A 2 1.24 -9.37 -4.28
CA ARG A 2 0.18 -8.52 -4.85
C ARG A 2 0.63 -7.06 -4.80
N VAL A 3 0.50 -6.38 -5.93
CA VAL A 3 0.81 -4.95 -6.08
C VAL A 3 -0.47 -4.20 -6.40
N ILE A 4 -0.60 -2.97 -5.90
CA ILE A 4 -1.81 -2.18 -6.03
C ILE A 4 -1.42 -0.82 -6.61
N CYS A 5 -2.01 -0.45 -7.73
CA CYS A 5 -1.76 0.85 -8.33
C CYS A 5 -2.28 1.95 -7.38
N PRO A 6 -1.42 2.87 -6.91
CA PRO A 6 -1.84 3.93 -5.99
C PRO A 6 -2.72 4.99 -6.66
N ASN A 7 -2.77 5.01 -7.99
CA ASN A 7 -3.52 6.00 -8.75
C ASN A 7 -4.98 5.58 -9.01
N CYS A 8 -5.21 4.33 -9.40
CA CYS A 8 -6.55 3.84 -9.77
C CYS A 8 -7.07 2.67 -8.91
N GLY A 9 -6.24 2.11 -8.02
CA GLY A 9 -6.62 0.99 -7.16
C GLY A 9 -6.64 -0.37 -7.87
N ALA A 10 -6.17 -0.47 -9.11
CA ALA A 10 -6.04 -1.74 -9.82
C ALA A 10 -5.08 -2.68 -9.08
N GLN A 11 -5.43 -3.96 -8.98
CA GLN A 11 -4.64 -4.96 -8.25
C GLN A 11 -4.05 -5.96 -9.23
N TYR A 12 -2.76 -6.24 -9.11
CA TYR A 12 -2.05 -7.20 -9.96
C TYR A 12 -1.40 -8.28 -9.11
N GLU A 13 -1.61 -9.52 -9.51
CA GLU A 13 -0.96 -10.66 -8.90
C GLU A 13 0.30 -10.98 -9.69
N VAL A 14 1.46 -10.78 -9.06
CA VAL A 14 2.76 -10.93 -9.72
C VAL A 14 3.61 -11.98 -8.98
N PRO A 15 4.38 -12.81 -9.69
CA PRO A 15 5.25 -13.77 -9.04
C PRO A 15 6.38 -13.02 -8.31
N PRO A 16 6.93 -13.58 -7.21
CA PRO A 16 7.98 -12.93 -6.42
C PRO A 16 9.27 -12.68 -7.21
N GLU A 17 9.52 -13.44 -8.28
CA GLU A 17 10.61 -13.20 -9.23
C GLU A 17 10.43 -11.94 -10.08
N ALA A 18 9.19 -11.42 -10.20
CA ALA A 18 8.91 -10.23 -11.01
C ALA A 18 9.34 -8.94 -10.32
N ILE A 19 9.42 -8.91 -8.98
CA ILE A 19 9.91 -7.78 -8.18
C ILE A 19 11.09 -8.27 -7.32
N PRO A 20 12.34 -8.01 -7.74
CA PRO A 20 13.51 -8.44 -6.99
C PRO A 20 13.62 -7.69 -5.65
N GLU A 21 14.46 -8.16 -4.74
CA GLU A 21 14.64 -7.53 -3.42
C GLU A 21 15.08 -6.07 -3.47
N GLN A 22 15.82 -5.68 -4.52
CA GLN A 22 16.18 -4.28 -4.78
C GLN A 22 14.99 -3.39 -5.17
N GLY A 23 13.81 -3.98 -5.44
CA GLY A 23 12.65 -3.30 -5.99
C GLY A 23 12.72 -3.12 -7.51
N ARG A 24 11.61 -2.67 -8.08
CA ARG A 24 11.45 -2.41 -9.52
C ARG A 24 10.40 -1.32 -9.76
N ASP A 25 10.58 -0.55 -10.83
CA ASP A 25 9.55 0.28 -11.43
C ASP A 25 8.45 -0.56 -12.10
N VAL A 26 7.20 -0.30 -11.70
CA VAL A 26 6.01 -1.02 -12.16
C VAL A 26 5.09 -0.03 -12.85
N GLN A 27 4.57 -0.40 -14.04
CA GLN A 27 3.59 0.38 -14.79
C GLN A 27 2.21 -0.25 -14.69
N CYS A 28 1.21 0.56 -14.34
CA CYS A 28 -0.18 0.15 -14.35
C CYS A 28 -0.68 0.03 -15.80
N SER A 29 -1.10 -1.16 -16.22
CA SER A 29 -1.72 -1.34 -17.55
C SER A 29 -3.11 -0.70 -17.67
N ALA A 30 -3.76 -0.35 -16.56
CA ALA A 30 -5.11 0.24 -16.58
C ALA A 30 -5.09 1.77 -16.76
N CYS A 31 -4.13 2.49 -16.15
CA CYS A 31 -4.05 3.95 -16.24
C CYS A 31 -2.70 4.50 -16.70
N GLY A 32 -1.69 3.65 -16.91
CA GLY A 32 -0.35 4.04 -17.34
C GLY A 32 0.56 4.61 -16.24
N HIS A 33 0.08 4.73 -14.99
CA HIS A 33 0.89 5.25 -13.88
C HIS A 33 2.07 4.34 -13.56
N VAL A 34 3.26 4.92 -13.44
CA VAL A 34 4.49 4.20 -13.07
C VAL A 34 4.87 4.55 -11.64
N TRP A 35 5.10 3.54 -10.80
CA TRP A 35 5.57 3.71 -9.42
C TRP A 35 6.68 2.70 -9.11
N PHE A 36 7.46 2.98 -8.06
CA PHE A 36 8.47 2.05 -7.58
C PHE A 36 7.85 1.09 -6.56
N GLU A 37 7.97 -0.20 -6.80
CA GLU A 37 7.55 -1.25 -5.87
C GLU A 37 8.77 -1.91 -5.25
N GLY A 38 8.89 -1.82 -3.92
CA GLY A 38 9.97 -2.44 -3.18
C GLY A 38 9.84 -3.96 -3.15
N GLY A 39 10.97 -4.67 -3.24
CA GLY A 39 11.01 -6.09 -2.92
C GLY A 39 10.64 -6.32 -1.46
N ARG A 40 10.09 -7.49 -1.13
CA ARG A 40 9.54 -7.76 0.20
C ARG A 40 10.63 -7.93 1.28
N ALA A 41 11.20 -6.83 1.76
CA ALA A 41 11.76 -6.76 3.10
C ALA A 41 10.61 -6.53 4.10
N ALA A 42 9.93 -7.62 4.45
CA ALA A 42 8.82 -7.72 5.41
C ALA A 42 7.56 -6.87 5.11
N PRO A 43 6.36 -7.38 5.43
CA PRO A 43 5.17 -6.54 5.48
C PRO A 43 5.34 -5.60 6.68
N THR A 44 5.88 -4.39 6.50
CA THR A 44 5.62 -3.35 7.49
C THR A 44 4.12 -3.10 7.42
N ALA A 45 3.44 -3.52 8.46
CA ALA A 45 2.01 -3.50 8.55
C ALA A 45 1.53 -2.06 8.33
N ALA A 46 0.91 -1.80 7.18
CA ALA A 46 -0.09 -0.76 7.02
C ALA A 46 -1.38 -1.17 7.79
N ALA A 47 -1.20 -1.51 9.07
CA ALA A 47 -2.23 -1.75 10.07
C ALA A 47 -1.83 -1.08 11.39
N ALA A 48 -1.32 0.15 11.32
CA ALA A 48 -1.79 1.20 12.21
C ALA A 48 -2.96 1.87 11.46
N ALA A 49 -4.08 1.17 11.24
CA ALA A 49 -5.20 1.25 12.17
C ALA A 49 -5.19 2.59 12.91
N ALA A 50 -5.77 3.59 12.24
CA ALA A 50 -6.27 4.79 12.86
C ALA A 50 -7.19 4.41 14.03
N THR A 51 -6.64 4.37 15.25
CA THR A 51 -7.41 4.43 16.47
C THR A 51 -6.70 5.39 17.42
N ALA A 52 -6.99 6.69 17.25
CA ALA A 52 -6.85 7.69 18.30
C ALA A 52 -7.74 8.91 18.00
N ALA A 53 -9.04 8.68 17.89
CA ALA A 53 -10.01 9.67 18.35
C ALA A 53 -10.78 9.01 19.50
N PRO A 54 -10.57 9.48 20.73
CA PRO A 54 -11.71 9.66 21.61
C PRO A 54 -11.80 11.14 22.00
N ALA A 55 -12.71 11.86 21.36
CA ALA A 55 -13.43 12.91 22.06
C ALA A 55 -14.72 12.27 22.59
N PRO A 56 -14.87 12.19 23.92
CA PRO A 56 -16.11 12.64 24.50
C PRO A 56 -15.83 13.85 25.38
N GLU A 57 -16.39 14.98 24.99
CA GLU A 57 -16.55 16.16 25.86
C GLU A 57 -17.46 15.76 27.04
N PRO A 58 -17.04 15.94 28.31
CA PRO A 58 -18.00 16.01 29.41
C PRO A 58 -18.51 17.46 29.53
N GLY A 59 -19.72 17.74 29.06
CA GLY A 59 -20.61 18.64 29.81
C GLY A 59 -21.40 17.79 30.82
N PRO A 60 -21.95 18.30 31.94
CA PRO A 60 -22.11 19.70 32.40
C PRO A 60 -21.65 19.99 33.86
N ASP A 61 -21.57 21.26 34.25
CA ASP A 61 -22.17 21.85 35.48
C ASP A 61 -22.54 23.32 35.20
#